data_AF-I2K5E7-F1
#
_entry.id   AF-I2K5E7-F1
#
_cell.length_a   1.000
_cell.length_b   1.000
_cell.length_c   1.000
_cell.angle_alpha   90.00
_cell.angle_beta   90.00
_cell.angle_gamma   90.00
#
_symmetry.space_group_name_H-M   'P 1'
#
loop_
_entity.id
_entity.type
_entity.pdbx_description
1 polymer ?
#
loop_
_entity_poly.entity_id
_entity_poly.type
_entity_poly.pdbx_seq_one_letter_code
_entity_poly.pdbx_strand_id
1 'polypeptide(L)'
;MGLFDFLKTKDTVPYEKIYEELSAFTEASLAMPKMNNPFLLDDKNKHAMIFGYFMGVMDYIAQTYQLNEKDILKIRTHYLLKNFTENDMEQAQELLKYCDDIRDTDDGSNYALRGKLAMKKWVAGGPMAAYAPMGLIKILND
;
A
#
# COMPACT_ATOMS: atom_id res chain seq x y z
N MET A 1 -5.01 -35.63 -15.82
CA MET A 1 -5.49 -34.30 -15.39
C MET A 1 -6.71 -33.99 -16.24
N GLY A 2 -7.83 -33.64 -15.60
CA GLY A 2 -9.14 -33.63 -16.27
C GLY A 2 -9.45 -32.28 -16.91
N LEU A 3 -10.21 -32.31 -18.02
CA LEU A 3 -10.63 -31.17 -18.84
C LEU A 3 -11.48 -30.09 -18.11
N PHE A 4 -11.70 -30.27 -16.80
CA PHE A 4 -12.54 -29.42 -15.96
C PHE A 4 -11.84 -28.97 -14.66
N ASP A 5 -10.53 -29.21 -14.51
CA ASP A 5 -9.78 -28.72 -13.34
C ASP A 5 -9.71 -27.17 -13.28
N PHE A 6 -9.96 -26.46 -14.38
CA PHE A 6 -10.06 -24.99 -14.42
C PHE A 6 -11.31 -24.42 -13.74
N LEU A 7 -12.34 -25.25 -13.49
CA LEU A 7 -13.60 -24.80 -12.84
C LEU A 7 -13.57 -24.91 -11.30
N LYS A 8 -12.47 -25.41 -10.70
CA LYS A 8 -12.43 -25.76 -9.27
C LYS A 8 -11.84 -24.71 -8.34
N THR A 9 -11.23 -23.63 -8.84
CA THR A 9 -10.86 -22.51 -7.97
C THR A 9 -11.90 -21.42 -8.14
N LYS A 10 -12.89 -21.40 -7.24
CA LYS A 10 -13.41 -20.10 -6.81
C LYS A 10 -12.20 -19.37 -6.27
N ASP A 11 -11.63 -18.48 -7.08
CA ASP A 11 -10.51 -17.59 -6.72
C ASP A 11 -10.90 -16.85 -5.44
N THR A 12 -10.55 -17.46 -4.32
CA THR A 12 -10.76 -16.87 -3.02
C THR A 12 -9.60 -15.90 -2.87
N VAL A 13 -9.93 -14.61 -2.86
CA VAL A 13 -8.93 -13.55 -2.67
C VAL A 13 -8.04 -13.94 -1.48
N PRO A 14 -6.71 -14.08 -1.67
CA PRO A 14 -5.82 -14.56 -0.64
C PRO A 14 -5.50 -13.44 0.34
N TYR A 15 -6.51 -13.02 1.11
CA TYR A 15 -6.43 -11.83 1.96
C TYR A 15 -5.25 -11.87 2.93
N GLU A 16 -5.00 -13.02 3.58
CA GLU A 16 -3.89 -13.16 4.53
C GLU A 16 -2.55 -12.86 3.86
N LYS A 17 -2.28 -13.48 2.70
CA LYS A 17 -1.07 -13.22 1.93
C LYS A 17 -0.95 -11.75 1.54
N ILE A 18 -2.04 -11.14 1.07
CA ILE A 18 -2.07 -9.72 0.71
C ILE A 18 -1.72 -8.84 1.93
N TYR A 19 -2.30 -9.13 3.09
CA TYR A 19 -2.07 -8.37 4.31
C TYR A 19 -0.65 -8.50 4.84
N GLU A 20 -0.09 -9.70 4.82
CA GLU A 20 1.30 -9.95 5.20
C GLU A 20 2.27 -9.19 4.28
N GLU A 21 2.05 -9.27 2.97
CA GLU A 21 2.90 -8.63 1.98
C GLU A 21 2.86 -7.09 2.09
N LEU A 22 1.66 -6.53 2.27
CA LEU A 22 1.47 -5.09 2.49
C LEU A 22 2.10 -4.63 3.80
N SER A 23 1.92 -5.39 4.89
CA SER A 23 2.48 -5.03 6.21
C SER A 23 4.01 -5.02 6.15
N ALA A 24 4.62 -6.09 5.62
CA ALA A 24 6.08 -6.21 5.50
C ALA A 24 6.69 -5.08 4.64
N PHE A 25 6.06 -4.77 3.50
CA PHE A 25 6.53 -3.67 2.65
C PHE A 25 6.43 -2.31 3.35
N THR A 26 5.34 -2.09 4.10
CA THR A 26 5.07 -0.82 4.80
C THR A 26 6.04 -0.60 5.94
N GLU A 27 6.26 -1.61 6.78
CA GLU A 27 7.25 -1.59 7.85
C GLU A 27 8.65 -1.28 7.31
N ALA A 28 9.07 -1.98 6.26
CA ALA A 28 10.36 -1.74 5.62
C ALA A 28 10.47 -0.33 5.03
N SER A 29 9.39 0.19 4.43
CA SER A 29 9.38 1.51 3.81
C SER A 29 9.43 2.64 4.84
N LEU A 30 8.85 2.43 6.03
CA LEU A 30 8.80 3.41 7.11
C LEU A 30 10.00 3.34 8.05
N ALA A 31 10.77 2.25 8.06
CA ALA A 31 11.89 2.06 9.00
C ALA A 31 12.90 3.21 8.97
N MET A 32 13.50 3.51 7.81
CA MET A 32 14.47 4.62 7.70
C MET A 32 13.83 6.00 7.88
N PRO A 33 12.67 6.32 7.25
CA PRO A 33 11.98 7.59 7.50
C PRO A 33 11.69 7.85 8.98
N LYS A 34 11.22 6.86 9.73
CA LYS A 34 10.93 7.00 11.17
C LYS A 34 12.19 7.10 12.02
N MET A 35 13.32 6.50 11.59
CA MET A 35 14.61 6.74 12.25
C MET A 35 15.06 8.20 12.11
N ASN A 36 14.78 8.84 10.98
CA ASN A 36 15.12 10.25 10.76
C ASN A 36 14.13 11.21 11.43
N ASN A 37 12.84 10.87 11.43
CA ASN A 37 11.78 11.63 12.09
C ASN A 37 10.77 10.67 12.75
N PRO A 38 10.86 10.45 14.07
CA PRO A 38 9.93 9.57 14.79
C PRO A 38 8.45 10.01 14.69
N PHE A 39 8.20 11.31 14.50
CA PHE A 39 6.88 11.92 14.38
C PHE A 39 6.45 12.12 12.92
N LEU A 40 7.06 11.38 11.99
CA LEU A 40 6.79 11.52 10.55
C LEU A 40 5.29 11.42 10.20
N LEU A 41 4.56 10.54 10.89
CA LEU A 41 3.13 10.34 10.65
C LEU A 41 2.27 11.48 11.22
N ASP A 42 2.81 12.33 12.09
CA ASP A 42 2.12 13.52 12.61
C ASP A 42 2.32 14.75 11.71
N ASP A 43 3.32 14.71 10.82
CA ASP A 43 3.63 15.82 9.90
C ASP A 43 2.67 15.84 8.71
N LYS A 44 1.60 16.65 8.84
CA LYS A 44 0.58 16.86 7.81
C LYS A 44 1.15 17.32 6.48
N ASN A 45 2.31 17.99 6.45
CA ASN A 45 2.92 18.43 5.19
C ASN A 45 3.51 17.27 4.39
N LYS A 46 3.78 16.12 5.05
CA LYS A 46 4.31 14.90 4.42
C LYS A 46 3.22 13.86 4.14
N HIS A 47 1.99 14.09 4.61
CA HIS A 47 0.89 13.13 4.47
C HIS A 47 0.58 12.78 3.02
N ALA A 48 0.50 13.77 2.12
CA ALA A 48 0.27 13.51 0.69
C ALA A 48 1.33 12.59 0.08
N MET A 49 2.61 12.78 0.45
CA MET A 49 3.72 11.93 0.03
C MET A 49 3.55 10.50 0.55
N ILE A 50 3.28 10.35 1.85
CA ILE A 50 3.22 9.05 2.53
C ILE A 50 2.00 8.26 2.07
N PHE A 51 0.81 8.84 2.19
CA PHE A 51 -0.44 8.15 1.89
C PHE A 51 -0.65 8.00 0.39
N GLY A 52 -0.27 8.98 -0.43
CA GLY A 52 -0.25 8.83 -1.89
C GLY A 52 0.64 7.66 -2.32
N TYR A 53 1.86 7.55 -1.76
CA TYR A 53 2.76 6.44 -2.00
C TYR A 53 2.12 5.08 -1.65
N PHE A 54 1.57 4.93 -0.45
CA PHE A 54 0.95 3.67 -0.04
C PHE A 54 -0.37 3.36 -0.75
N MET A 55 -1.11 4.35 -1.25
CA MET A 55 -2.24 4.10 -2.16
C MET A 55 -1.76 3.46 -3.47
N GLY A 56 -0.65 3.94 -4.02
CA GLY A 56 -0.01 3.32 -5.18
C GLY A 56 0.41 1.87 -4.97
N VAL A 57 0.93 1.56 -3.79
CA VAL A 57 1.27 0.19 -3.37
C VAL A 57 0.03 -0.70 -3.40
N MET A 58 -1.08 -0.22 -2.84
CA MET A 58 -2.35 -0.96 -2.85
C MET A 58 -2.95 -1.09 -4.25
N ASP A 59 -2.81 -0.08 -5.10
CA ASP A 59 -3.26 -0.14 -6.49
C ASP A 59 -2.52 -1.22 -7.28
N TYR A 60 -1.22 -1.43 -7.01
CA TYR A 60 -0.49 -2.55 -7.59
C TYR A 60 -1.08 -3.90 -7.15
N ILE A 61 -1.36 -4.07 -5.86
CA ILE A 61 -1.96 -5.30 -5.32
C ILE A 61 -3.35 -5.54 -5.92
N ALA A 62 -4.19 -4.51 -5.97
CA ALA A 62 -5.52 -4.60 -6.57
C ALA A 62 -5.47 -5.09 -8.02
N GLN A 63 -4.54 -4.54 -8.81
CA GLN A 63 -4.36 -4.95 -10.20
C GLN A 63 -3.78 -6.37 -10.33
N THR A 64 -2.80 -6.71 -9.50
CA THR A 64 -2.13 -8.02 -9.54
C THR A 64 -3.08 -9.16 -9.21
N TYR A 65 -3.95 -8.97 -8.21
CA TYR A 65 -4.93 -9.97 -7.78
C TYR A 65 -6.31 -9.79 -8.45
N GLN A 66 -6.44 -8.88 -9.42
CA GLN A 66 -7.69 -8.59 -10.15
C GLN A 66 -8.90 -8.37 -9.22
N LEU A 67 -8.68 -7.59 -8.16
CA LEU A 67 -9.68 -7.36 -7.13
C LEU A 67 -10.84 -6.53 -7.66
N ASN A 68 -12.06 -6.88 -7.24
CA ASN A 68 -13.23 -6.02 -7.46
C ASN A 68 -13.27 -4.87 -6.44
N GLU A 69 -14.15 -3.90 -6.65
CA GLU A 69 -14.29 -2.71 -5.79
C GLU A 69 -14.52 -3.04 -4.32
N LYS A 70 -15.33 -4.07 -4.03
CA LYS A 70 -15.60 -4.50 -2.65
C LYS A 70 -14.35 -5.05 -1.97
N ASP A 71 -13.55 -5.83 -2.69
CA ASP A 71 -12.30 -6.40 -2.18
C ASP A 71 -11.23 -5.33 -2.01
N ILE A 72 -11.14 -4.38 -2.95
CA ILE A 72 -10.26 -3.20 -2.84
C ILE A 72 -10.60 -2.42 -1.57
N LEU A 73 -11.87 -2.07 -1.38
CA LEU A 73 -12.32 -1.33 -0.19
C LEU A 73 -11.94 -2.07 1.09
N LYS A 74 -12.26 -3.37 1.16
CA LYS A 74 -11.95 -4.22 2.32
C LYS A 74 -10.46 -4.24 2.64
N ILE A 75 -9.61 -4.41 1.62
CA ILE A 75 -8.16 -4.46 1.81
C ILE A 75 -7.62 -3.10 2.22
N ARG A 76 -8.06 -2.01 1.60
CA ARG A 76 -7.66 -0.65 1.97
C ARG A 76 -8.03 -0.32 3.41
N THR A 77 -9.27 -0.60 3.83
CA THR A 77 -9.71 -0.39 5.20
C THR A 77 -8.87 -1.21 6.18
N HIS A 78 -8.68 -2.52 5.93
CA HIS A 78 -7.88 -3.37 6.82
C HIS A 78 -6.42 -2.90 6.90
N TYR A 79 -5.85 -2.51 5.77
CA TYR A 79 -4.49 -2.00 5.68
C TYR A 79 -4.29 -0.74 6.52
N LEU A 80 -5.16 0.26 6.36
CA LEU A 80 -5.09 1.51 7.11
C LEU A 80 -5.31 1.27 8.61
N LEU A 81 -6.32 0.47 8.94
CA LEU A 81 -6.67 0.09 10.31
C LEU A 81 -5.47 -0.50 11.05
N LYS A 82 -4.77 -1.43 10.40
CA LYS A 82 -3.65 -2.16 11.01
C LYS A 82 -2.35 -1.34 11.06
N ASN A 83 -2.05 -0.57 10.02
CA ASN A 83 -0.73 0.05 9.85
C ASN A 83 -0.65 1.51 10.30
N PHE A 84 -1.78 2.23 10.38
CA PHE A 84 -1.77 3.68 10.56
C PHE A 84 -2.72 4.22 11.64
N THR A 85 -3.68 3.43 12.13
CA THR A 85 -4.68 3.95 13.09
C THR A 85 -4.78 3.16 14.38
N GLU A 86 -3.78 2.32 14.70
CA GLU A 86 -3.76 1.52 15.94
C GLU A 86 -5.02 0.65 16.15
N ASN A 87 -5.68 0.25 15.05
CA ASN A 87 -6.97 -0.44 15.03
C ASN A 87 -8.19 0.40 15.45
N ASP A 88 -8.09 1.73 15.41
CA ASP A 88 -9.23 2.64 15.50
C ASP A 88 -9.96 2.71 14.15
N MET A 89 -11.22 2.28 14.14
CA MET A 89 -12.06 2.20 12.94
C MET A 89 -12.56 3.56 12.47
N GLU A 90 -12.83 4.50 13.37
CA GLU A 90 -13.30 5.84 13.01
C GLU A 90 -12.16 6.59 12.30
N GLN A 91 -10.97 6.56 12.89
CA GLN A 91 -9.77 7.12 12.27
C GLN A 91 -9.44 6.44 10.94
N ALA A 92 -9.63 5.12 10.81
CA ALA A 92 -9.38 4.41 9.55
C ALA A 92 -10.33 4.85 8.44
N GLN A 93 -11.60 5.15 8.76
CA GLN A 93 -12.57 5.67 7.80
C GLN A 93 -12.24 7.10 7.36
N GLU A 94 -11.85 7.96 8.31
CA GLU A 94 -11.40 9.33 8.00
C GLU A 94 -10.15 9.30 7.11
N LEU A 95 -9.18 8.48 7.46
CA LEU A 95 -7.95 8.33 6.70
C LEU A 95 -8.20 7.76 5.31
N LEU A 96 -9.12 6.81 5.17
CA LEU A 96 -9.52 6.27 3.87
C LEU A 96 -10.08 7.36 2.96
N LYS A 97 -11.00 8.19 3.48
CA LYS A 97 -11.57 9.32 2.75
C LYS A 97 -10.47 10.31 2.34
N TYR A 98 -9.59 10.65 3.27
CA TYR A 98 -8.46 11.53 2.98
C TYR A 98 -7.54 10.97 1.88
N CYS A 99 -7.30 9.65 1.87
CA CYS A 99 -6.51 9.01 0.82
C CYS A 99 -7.17 9.10 -0.56
N ASP A 100 -8.50 8.97 -0.63
CA ASP A 100 -9.25 9.16 -1.87
C ASP A 100 -9.16 10.63 -2.34
N ASP A 101 -9.29 11.60 -1.42
CA ASP A 101 -9.15 13.04 -1.72
C ASP A 101 -7.75 13.39 -2.25
N ILE A 102 -6.67 12.83 -1.65
CA ILE A 102 -5.29 13.05 -2.13
C ILE A 102 -5.09 12.48 -3.53
N ARG A 103 -5.66 11.31 -3.83
CA ARG A 103 -5.44 10.61 -5.10
C ARG A 103 -5.85 11.48 -6.29
N ASP A 104 -6.87 12.32 -6.11
CA ASP A 104 -7.40 13.19 -7.14
C ASP A 104 -6.56 14.47 -7.34
N THR A 105 -5.45 14.62 -6.60
CA THR A 105 -4.44 15.69 -6.80
C THR A 105 -3.27 15.21 -7.66
N ASP A 106 -2.62 16.13 -8.38
CA ASP A 106 -1.43 15.83 -9.21
C ASP A 106 -0.29 15.22 -8.38
N ASP A 107 -0.02 15.80 -7.21
CA ASP A 107 1.01 15.32 -6.27
C ASP A 107 0.68 13.91 -5.78
N GLY A 108 -0.55 13.69 -5.31
CA GLY A 108 -1.01 12.38 -4.85
C GLY A 108 -0.90 11.31 -5.94
N SER A 109 -1.31 11.63 -7.16
CA SER A 109 -1.19 10.75 -8.33
C SER A 109 0.27 10.43 -8.67
N ASN A 110 1.18 11.40 -8.59
CA ASN A 110 2.61 11.19 -8.79
C ASN A 110 3.21 10.26 -7.72
N TYR A 111 2.89 10.47 -6.44
CA TYR A 111 3.36 9.60 -5.36
C TYR A 111 2.78 8.19 -5.47
N ALA A 112 1.51 8.05 -5.87
CA ALA A 112 0.90 6.75 -6.14
C ALA A 112 1.62 6.00 -7.26
N LEU A 113 2.00 6.68 -8.36
CA LEU A 113 2.81 6.05 -9.40
C LEU A 113 4.14 5.51 -8.84
N ARG A 114 4.83 6.29 -8.01
CA ARG A 114 6.10 5.87 -7.38
C ARG A 114 5.90 4.67 -6.45
N GLY A 115 4.85 4.67 -5.63
CA GLY A 115 4.50 3.56 -4.74
C GLY A 115 4.16 2.28 -5.49
N LYS A 116 3.37 2.39 -6.56
CA LYS A 116 3.05 1.27 -7.46
C LYS A 116 4.30 0.62 -8.06
N LEU A 117 5.24 1.45 -8.53
CA LEU A 117 6.51 0.97 -9.09
C LEU A 117 7.39 0.32 -8.03
N ALA A 118 7.39 0.83 -6.80
CA ALA A 118 8.13 0.24 -5.69
C ALA A 118 7.56 -1.12 -5.33
N MET A 119 6.23 -1.25 -5.19
CA MET A 119 5.60 -2.53 -4.88
C MET A 119 5.86 -3.56 -5.98
N LYS A 120 5.76 -3.16 -7.26
CA LYS A 120 6.12 -4.04 -8.38
C LYS A 120 7.53 -4.61 -8.25
N LYS A 121 8.51 -3.80 -7.86
CA LYS A 121 9.90 -4.25 -7.65
C LYS A 121 10.03 -5.19 -6.46
N TRP A 122 9.31 -4.91 -5.37
CA TRP A 122 9.25 -5.77 -4.19
C TRP A 122 8.75 -7.17 -4.54
N VAL A 123 7.58 -7.26 -5.18
CA VAL A 123 6.94 -8.53 -5.56
C VAL A 123 7.76 -9.31 -6.58
N ALA A 124 8.42 -8.63 -7.52
CA ALA A 124 9.28 -9.27 -8.51
C ALA A 124 10.50 -9.98 -7.88
N GLY A 125 10.89 -9.60 -6.67
CA GLY A 125 12.03 -10.20 -5.95
C GLY A 125 13.39 -9.82 -6.54
N GLY A 126 14.41 -10.63 -6.20
CA GLY A 126 15.78 -10.44 -6.63
C GLY A 126 16.52 -9.28 -5.93
N PRO A 127 17.73 -8.92 -6.38
CA PRO A 127 18.58 -7.94 -5.69
C PRO A 127 17.95 -6.55 -5.56
N MET A 128 17.08 -6.17 -6.50
CA MET A 128 16.44 -4.85 -6.52
C MET A 128 15.26 -4.73 -5.56
N ALA A 129 14.65 -5.83 -5.12
CA ALA A 129 13.56 -5.81 -4.15
C ALA A 129 14.00 -5.24 -2.79
N ALA A 130 15.26 -5.50 -2.39
CA ALA A 130 15.85 -4.95 -1.17
C ALA A 130 15.88 -3.41 -1.14
N TYR A 131 15.88 -2.76 -2.30
CA TYR A 131 15.90 -1.30 -2.43
C TYR A 131 14.52 -0.71 -2.70
N ALA A 132 13.50 -1.53 -2.94
CA ALA A 132 12.14 -1.04 -3.20
C ALA A 132 11.58 -0.18 -2.06
N PRO A 133 11.76 -0.55 -0.77
CA PRO A 133 11.27 0.27 0.35
C PRO A 133 11.95 1.64 0.46
N MET A 134 13.15 1.81 -0.10
CA MET A 134 13.84 3.11 -0.14
C MET A 134 13.16 4.14 -1.06
N GLY A 135 12.09 3.75 -1.78
CA GLY A 135 11.31 4.68 -2.59
C GLY A 135 10.72 5.82 -1.76
N LEU A 136 10.19 5.51 -0.58
CA LEU A 136 9.53 6.50 0.27
C LEU A 136 10.52 7.54 0.82
N ILE A 137 11.67 7.11 1.35
CA ILE A 137 12.67 8.04 1.89
C ILE A 137 13.20 9.01 0.83
N LYS A 138 13.33 8.56 -0.43
CA LYS A 138 13.71 9.44 -1.55
C LYS A 138 12.66 10.52 -1.79
N ILE A 139 11.37 10.14 -1.82
CA ILE A 139 10.27 11.10 -1.96
C ILE A 139 10.27 12.12 -0.83
N LEU A 140 10.55 11.69 0.41
CA LEU A 140 10.50 12.59 1.57
C LEU A 140 11.64 13.61 1.61
N ASN A 141 12.75 13.30 0.92
CA ASN A 141 13.96 14.12 0.84
C ASN A 141 14.07 14.95 -0.46
N ASP A 142 13.27 14.64 -1.48
CA ASP A 142 13.10 15.46 -2.69
C ASP A 142 12.37 16.78 -2.33
#